data_AF-R1DPV0-F1
#
_entry.id   AF-R1DPV0-F1
#
_cell.length_a   1.000
_cell.length_b   1.000
_cell.length_c   1.000
_cell.angle_alpha   90.00
_cell.angle_beta   90.00
_cell.angle_gamma   90.00
#
_symmetry.space_group_name_H-M   'P 1'
#
loop_
_entity.id
_entity.type
_entity.pdbx_description
1 polymer ?
#
loop_
_entity_poly.entity_id
_entity_poly.type
_entity_poly.pdbx_seq_one_letter_code
_entity_poly.pdbx_strand_id
1 'polypeptide(L)'
;MTALQSLAPNINYGIEDQAAFNVAVRDAARLAAEQPLLTSKTKHLIASIQSLVAAPPATGNVSAYAHALCGNVTDADTAAMCANAAMAATPWNYYEGEAGGSHFPLKPKLRPIKTMLLDHVRGGDGGTPHAFTIHLLIHLMEPTNAPASFRWQAVEAAQALYSTHGEALAPAQGHLTHMPAHLFLRVGRYASGVDTSLRTEANNQRYLSRCLHPYAHGHNLKMLTALARFAGMSAIAMEGARNVTSALAGPELTPAGKVACIDCAGPSSPEAVLTLARFARWEEVLSEAVPRTWGDEGAYNEGAFRLARALAMYALADGRTAERADAEAARAINASAKSEWAEVVQAELEAARAWRIEGDGVRAAGALAKAVAAVDKMPYMEPPRWYYPPRQCLGYVLRASNATASLAAFTRDLHDFPENGWSLSGAADALDALGRGAEAEGHRERAAVAWQFADVWQPRPPPCPQLSA
;
A
#
# COMPACT_ATOMS: atom_id res chain seq x y z
N MET A 1 4.68 2.20 -33.39
CA MET A 1 5.16 1.33 -32.31
C MET A 1 3.94 0.65 -31.71
N THR A 2 3.74 -0.62 -32.00
CA THR A 2 2.79 -1.44 -31.24
C THR A 2 3.30 -1.48 -29.80
N ALA A 3 2.52 -0.93 -28.86
CA ALA A 3 2.82 -1.06 -27.44
C ALA A 3 3.04 -2.55 -27.15
N LEU A 4 4.08 -2.90 -26.38
CA LEU A 4 4.23 -4.26 -25.88
C LEU A 4 3.01 -4.58 -25.03
N GLN A 5 2.05 -5.32 -25.60
CA GLN A 5 0.83 -5.71 -24.92
C GLN A 5 1.15 -6.94 -24.07
N SER A 6 1.00 -6.84 -22.75
CA SER A 6 0.92 -8.04 -21.91
C SER A 6 -0.41 -8.72 -22.19
N LEU A 7 -0.40 -9.75 -23.03
CA LEU A 7 -1.62 -10.48 -23.40
C LEU A 7 -1.98 -11.59 -22.40
N ALA A 8 -1.11 -11.91 -21.43
CA ALA A 8 -1.33 -12.95 -20.42
C ALA A 8 -1.83 -12.37 -19.09
N PRO A 9 -2.67 -13.10 -18.33
CA PRO A 9 -3.16 -12.67 -17.04
C PRO A 9 -2.02 -12.66 -16.00
N ASN A 10 -2.11 -11.72 -15.07
CA ASN A 10 -1.25 -11.63 -13.90
C ASN A 10 -2.11 -11.29 -12.66
N ILE A 11 -1.46 -11.02 -11.53
CA ILE A 11 -2.14 -10.75 -10.27
C ILE A 11 -2.98 -9.45 -10.27
N ASN A 12 -2.69 -8.50 -11.16
CA ASN A 12 -3.36 -7.20 -11.25
C ASN A 12 -4.32 -7.10 -12.44
N TYR A 13 -4.03 -7.78 -13.55
CA TYR A 13 -4.82 -7.68 -14.77
C TYR A 13 -5.17 -9.05 -15.36
N GLY A 14 -6.40 -9.15 -15.86
CA GLY A 14 -6.83 -10.25 -16.71
C GLY A 14 -6.39 -10.06 -18.16
N ILE A 15 -6.84 -10.95 -19.05
CA ILE A 15 -6.66 -10.82 -20.49
C ILE A 15 -7.59 -9.72 -21.00
N GLU A 16 -7.04 -8.61 -21.48
CA GLU A 16 -7.83 -7.44 -21.89
C GLU A 16 -8.44 -7.56 -23.29
N ASP A 17 -7.77 -8.29 -24.18
CA ASP A 17 -8.23 -8.60 -25.54
C ASP A 17 -8.03 -10.09 -25.82
N GLN A 18 -9.08 -10.86 -25.56
CA GLN A 18 -9.06 -12.31 -25.77
C GLN A 18 -8.94 -12.67 -27.25
N ALA A 19 -9.44 -11.85 -28.18
CA ALA A 19 -9.38 -12.15 -29.61
C ALA A 19 -7.94 -12.02 -30.12
N ALA A 20 -7.26 -10.93 -29.79
CA ALA A 20 -5.85 -10.73 -30.12
C ALA A 20 -4.96 -11.78 -29.44
N PHE A 21 -5.22 -12.09 -28.16
CA PHE A 21 -4.53 -13.17 -27.45
C PHE A 21 -4.67 -14.52 -28.16
N ASN A 22 -5.88 -14.89 -28.57
CA ASN A 22 -6.14 -16.16 -29.26
C ASN A 22 -5.35 -16.27 -30.58
N VAL A 23 -5.26 -15.18 -31.34
CA VAL A 23 -4.48 -15.13 -32.59
C VAL A 23 -3.01 -15.37 -32.28
N ALA A 24 -2.43 -14.60 -31.35
CA ALA A 24 -1.03 -14.72 -30.98
C ALA A 24 -0.66 -16.13 -30.48
N VAL A 25 -1.50 -16.75 -29.65
CA VAL A 25 -1.26 -18.09 -29.13
C VAL A 25 -1.37 -19.16 -30.22
N ARG A 26 -2.33 -19.06 -31.14
CA ARG A 26 -2.47 -20.00 -32.27
C ARG A 26 -1.28 -19.88 -33.23
N ASP A 27 -0.82 -18.65 -33.49
CA ASP A 27 0.37 -18.43 -34.31
C ASP A 27 1.63 -18.99 -33.65
N ALA A 28 1.82 -18.75 -32.35
CA ALA A 28 2.93 -19.34 -31.59
C ALA A 28 2.91 -20.87 -31.65
N ALA A 29 1.74 -21.50 -31.50
CA ALA A 29 1.57 -22.95 -31.60
C ALA A 29 1.93 -23.49 -33.00
N ARG A 30 1.44 -22.85 -34.05
CA ARG A 30 1.72 -23.22 -35.45
C ARG A 30 3.21 -23.09 -35.75
N LEU A 31 3.81 -21.94 -35.42
CA LEU A 31 5.23 -21.70 -35.63
C LEU A 31 6.09 -22.71 -34.82
N ALA A 32 5.68 -23.05 -33.60
CA ALA A 32 6.42 -24.02 -32.79
C ALA A 32 6.43 -25.43 -33.39
N ALA A 33 5.37 -25.85 -34.09
CA ALA A 33 5.32 -27.12 -34.78
C ALA A 33 6.30 -27.20 -35.97
N GLU A 34 6.60 -26.06 -36.59
CA GLU A 34 7.49 -25.93 -37.75
C GLU A 34 8.97 -25.74 -37.34
N GLN A 35 9.26 -25.50 -36.06
CA GLN A 35 10.60 -25.13 -35.56
C GLN A 35 11.24 -26.24 -34.72
N PRO A 36 12.05 -27.15 -35.31
CA PRO A 36 12.60 -28.30 -34.59
C PRO A 36 13.59 -27.91 -33.48
N LEU A 37 14.24 -26.75 -33.60
CA LEU A 37 15.27 -26.25 -32.68
C LEU A 37 14.72 -25.63 -31.38
N LEU A 38 13.39 -25.54 -31.22
CA LEU A 38 12.83 -25.04 -29.97
C LEU A 38 13.15 -25.97 -28.80
N THR A 39 13.60 -25.36 -27.70
CA THR A 39 13.88 -26.06 -26.44
C THR A 39 12.61 -26.71 -25.89
N SER A 40 12.78 -27.74 -25.05
CA SER A 40 11.67 -28.36 -24.31
C SER A 40 10.92 -27.34 -23.45
N LYS A 41 11.64 -26.41 -22.82
CA LYS A 41 11.08 -25.27 -22.07
C LYS A 41 10.17 -24.41 -22.94
N THR A 42 10.64 -23.96 -24.11
CA THR A 42 9.82 -23.12 -25.00
C THR A 42 8.58 -23.86 -25.49
N LYS A 43 8.71 -25.13 -25.88
CA LYS A 43 7.57 -25.97 -26.27
C LYS A 43 6.56 -26.11 -25.13
N HIS A 44 7.02 -26.32 -23.90
CA HIS A 44 6.18 -26.38 -22.71
C HIS A 44 5.41 -25.08 -22.45
N LEU A 45 6.08 -23.93 -22.53
CA LEU A 45 5.43 -22.62 -22.34
C LEU A 45 4.35 -22.36 -23.39
N ILE A 46 4.64 -22.65 -24.66
CA ILE A 46 3.68 -22.52 -25.77
C ILE A 46 2.51 -23.50 -25.61
N ALA A 47 2.76 -24.74 -25.20
CA ALA A 47 1.69 -25.70 -24.95
C ALA A 47 0.80 -25.26 -23.78
N SER A 48 1.40 -24.74 -22.70
CA SER A 48 0.67 -24.33 -21.50
C SER A 48 -0.23 -23.12 -21.76
N ILE A 49 0.27 -22.08 -22.43
CA ILE A 49 -0.48 -20.84 -22.68
C ILE A 49 -1.73 -21.06 -23.56
N GLN A 50 -1.80 -22.15 -24.32
CA GLN A 50 -3.01 -22.55 -25.05
C GLN A 50 -4.22 -22.79 -24.15
N SER A 51 -4.01 -23.12 -22.87
CA SER A 51 -5.09 -23.30 -21.88
C SER A 51 -5.89 -22.01 -21.60
N LEU A 52 -5.37 -20.85 -22.02
CA LEU A 52 -6.05 -19.57 -21.92
C LEU A 52 -6.84 -19.20 -23.19
N VAL A 53 -6.82 -20.02 -24.25
CA VAL A 53 -7.62 -19.77 -25.45
C VAL A 53 -9.09 -20.01 -25.12
N ALA A 54 -9.93 -19.01 -25.36
CA ALA A 54 -11.37 -19.05 -25.10
C ALA A 54 -12.16 -18.31 -26.19
N ALA A 55 -13.42 -18.69 -26.43
CA ALA A 55 -14.29 -17.97 -27.35
C ALA A 55 -14.76 -16.64 -26.71
N PRO A 56 -14.45 -15.46 -27.28
CA PRO A 56 -14.93 -14.19 -26.74
C PRO A 56 -16.47 -14.15 -26.67
N PRO A 57 -17.07 -13.52 -25.64
CA PRO A 57 -16.45 -12.66 -24.63
C PRO A 57 -15.89 -13.39 -23.40
N ALA A 58 -15.90 -14.73 -23.37
CA ALA A 58 -15.31 -15.48 -22.27
C ALA A 58 -13.79 -15.27 -22.22
N THR A 59 -13.20 -15.29 -21.03
CA THR A 59 -11.75 -15.22 -20.82
C THR A 59 -11.16 -16.60 -20.57
N GLY A 60 -9.86 -16.73 -20.85
CA GLY A 60 -9.09 -17.97 -20.65
C GLY A 60 -9.15 -18.54 -19.23
N ASN A 61 -9.08 -19.87 -19.11
CA ASN A 61 -9.10 -20.54 -17.81
C ASN A 61 -7.72 -20.48 -17.13
N VAL A 62 -7.54 -19.50 -16.25
CA VAL A 62 -6.28 -19.27 -15.52
C VAL A 62 -5.88 -20.47 -14.64
N SER A 63 -6.86 -21.21 -14.09
CA SER A 63 -6.55 -22.40 -13.29
C SER A 63 -6.01 -23.55 -14.14
N ALA A 64 -6.57 -23.75 -15.35
CA ALA A 64 -6.04 -24.73 -16.30
C ALA A 64 -4.64 -24.35 -16.78
N TYR A 65 -4.40 -23.06 -17.04
CA TYR A 65 -3.08 -22.53 -17.37
C TYR A 65 -2.05 -22.76 -16.26
N ALA A 66 -2.42 -22.46 -15.01
CA ALA A 66 -1.56 -22.74 -13.87
C ALA A 66 -1.22 -24.22 -13.75
N HIS A 67 -2.21 -25.11 -13.90
CA HIS A 67 -1.99 -26.55 -13.86
C HIS A 67 -1.04 -27.02 -14.99
N ALA A 68 -1.25 -26.54 -16.21
CA ALA A 68 -0.40 -26.88 -17.35
C ALA A 68 1.05 -26.41 -17.13
N LEU A 69 1.26 -25.14 -16.76
CA LEU A 69 2.61 -24.61 -16.52
C LEU A 69 3.33 -25.34 -15.39
N CYS A 70 2.65 -25.55 -14.27
CA CYS A 70 3.24 -26.15 -13.08
C CYS A 70 3.52 -27.66 -13.23
N GLY A 71 3.02 -28.30 -14.30
CA GLY A 71 3.28 -29.71 -14.59
C GLY A 71 4.73 -30.03 -14.99
N ASN A 72 5.52 -29.01 -15.39
CA ASN A 72 6.93 -29.19 -15.76
C ASN A 72 7.74 -27.92 -15.43
N VAL A 73 8.14 -27.79 -14.17
CA VAL A 73 9.04 -26.72 -13.70
C VAL A 73 10.48 -27.22 -13.79
N THR A 74 11.32 -26.50 -14.52
CA THR A 74 12.69 -26.92 -14.84
C THR A 74 13.76 -25.93 -14.39
N ASP A 75 13.37 -24.68 -14.13
CA ASP A 75 14.25 -23.57 -13.80
C ASP A 75 13.48 -22.43 -13.10
N ALA A 76 14.20 -21.37 -12.71
CA ALA A 76 13.62 -20.24 -12.00
C ALA A 76 12.56 -19.48 -12.83
N ASP A 77 12.69 -19.40 -14.16
CA ASP A 77 11.72 -18.76 -15.05
C ASP A 77 10.38 -19.53 -15.03
N THR A 78 10.44 -20.84 -15.27
CA THR A 78 9.25 -21.70 -15.28
C THR A 78 8.59 -21.78 -13.91
N ALA A 79 9.38 -21.74 -12.83
CA ALA A 79 8.89 -21.63 -11.46
C ALA A 79 8.14 -20.30 -11.22
N ALA A 80 8.73 -19.18 -11.62
CA ALA A 80 8.10 -17.87 -11.46
C ALA A 80 6.82 -17.75 -12.31
N MET A 81 6.82 -18.27 -13.54
CA MET A 81 5.61 -18.32 -14.39
C MET A 81 4.51 -19.21 -13.80
N CYS A 82 4.85 -20.39 -13.28
CA CYS A 82 3.92 -21.27 -12.55
C CYS A 82 3.34 -20.55 -11.33
N ALA A 83 4.17 -19.90 -10.52
CA ALA A 83 3.74 -19.14 -9.35
C ALA A 83 2.81 -17.98 -9.73
N ASN A 84 3.15 -17.19 -10.75
CA ASN A 84 2.29 -16.12 -11.25
C ASN A 84 0.93 -16.65 -11.69
N ALA A 85 0.88 -17.74 -12.46
CA ALA A 85 -0.38 -18.33 -12.90
C ALA A 85 -1.21 -18.87 -11.72
N ALA A 86 -0.58 -19.52 -10.75
CA ALA A 86 -1.26 -20.02 -9.55
C ALA A 86 -1.82 -18.89 -8.68
N MET A 87 -1.09 -17.78 -8.54
CA MET A 87 -1.54 -16.59 -7.83
C MET A 87 -2.64 -15.86 -8.61
N ALA A 88 -2.51 -15.70 -9.93
CA ALA A 88 -3.52 -15.09 -10.80
C ALA A 88 -4.83 -15.88 -10.86
N ALA A 89 -4.83 -17.18 -10.51
CA ALA A 89 -6.06 -17.96 -10.37
C ALA A 89 -6.91 -17.56 -9.13
N THR A 90 -6.32 -16.88 -8.15
CA THR A 90 -7.01 -16.29 -6.99
C THR A 90 -6.33 -14.96 -6.63
N PRO A 91 -6.42 -13.94 -7.50
CA PRO A 91 -5.65 -12.71 -7.35
C PRO A 91 -6.01 -12.04 -6.03
N TRP A 92 -4.99 -11.66 -5.25
CA TRP A 92 -5.12 -11.02 -3.93
C TRP A 92 -5.92 -11.82 -2.88
N ASN A 93 -6.21 -13.10 -3.13
CA ASN A 93 -6.99 -13.97 -2.25
C ASN A 93 -6.24 -15.26 -1.93
N TYR A 94 -5.14 -15.14 -1.18
CA TYR A 94 -4.15 -16.19 -0.97
C TYR A 94 -4.31 -16.98 0.34
N TYR A 95 -5.04 -16.46 1.32
CA TYR A 95 -5.16 -17.01 2.66
C TYR A 95 -6.58 -17.54 2.93
N GLU A 96 -6.74 -18.50 3.85
CA GLU A 96 -8.02 -19.18 4.11
C GLU A 96 -9.05 -18.32 4.87
N GLY A 97 -8.68 -17.12 5.31
CA GLY A 97 -9.54 -16.20 6.06
C GLY A 97 -10.06 -15.02 5.24
N GLU A 98 -10.62 -14.06 5.97
CA GLU A 98 -11.11 -12.80 5.40
C GLU A 98 -9.95 -11.93 4.87
N ALA A 99 -10.28 -10.97 4.00
CA ALA A 99 -9.30 -10.01 3.49
C ALA A 99 -8.77 -9.09 4.60
N GLY A 100 -9.62 -8.80 5.60
CA GLY A 100 -9.23 -8.16 6.86
C GLY A 100 -8.70 -9.18 7.88
N GLY A 101 -7.98 -8.70 8.89
CA GLY A 101 -7.43 -9.53 9.97
C GLY A 101 -5.97 -9.94 9.81
N SER A 102 -5.52 -10.92 10.60
CA SER A 102 -4.11 -11.31 10.70
C SER A 102 -3.96 -12.81 10.96
N HIS A 103 -2.87 -13.42 10.46
CA HIS A 103 -2.45 -14.81 10.77
C HIS A 103 -3.30 -15.94 10.22
N PHE A 104 -3.95 -15.75 9.09
CA PHE A 104 -4.63 -16.86 8.43
C PHE A 104 -3.62 -17.78 7.75
N PRO A 105 -3.89 -19.10 7.71
CA PRO A 105 -3.06 -20.03 6.98
C PRO A 105 -3.15 -19.76 5.47
N LEU A 106 -2.02 -19.98 4.78
CA LEU A 106 -1.98 -19.90 3.32
C LEU A 106 -2.81 -21.04 2.72
N LYS A 107 -3.61 -20.75 1.70
CA LYS A 107 -4.46 -21.74 1.02
C LYS A 107 -3.63 -22.95 0.59
N PRO A 108 -4.12 -24.20 0.76
CA PRO A 108 -3.35 -25.41 0.48
C PRO A 108 -2.68 -25.41 -0.91
N LYS A 109 -3.37 -24.94 -1.95
CA LYS A 109 -2.85 -24.87 -3.32
C LYS A 109 -1.66 -23.91 -3.53
N LEU A 110 -1.46 -22.94 -2.62
CA LEU A 110 -0.36 -21.96 -2.69
C LEU A 110 0.82 -22.33 -1.79
N ARG A 111 0.68 -23.33 -0.89
CA ARG A 111 1.78 -23.77 -0.03
C ARG A 111 2.97 -24.31 -0.83
N PRO A 112 2.78 -25.19 -1.84
CA PRO A 112 3.89 -25.62 -2.70
C PRO A 112 4.51 -24.46 -3.49
N ILE A 113 3.68 -23.51 -3.94
CA ILE A 113 4.13 -22.31 -4.66
C ILE A 113 5.05 -21.45 -3.78
N LYS A 114 4.66 -21.20 -2.53
CA LYS A 114 5.49 -20.49 -1.57
C LYS A 114 6.85 -21.17 -1.39
N THR A 115 6.87 -22.49 -1.17
CA THR A 115 8.11 -23.26 -0.99
C THR A 115 9.01 -23.12 -2.22
N MET A 116 8.45 -23.34 -3.41
CA MET A 116 9.16 -23.20 -4.67
C MET A 116 9.76 -21.79 -4.86
N LEU A 117 9.00 -20.73 -4.56
CA LEU A 117 9.51 -19.36 -4.63
C LEU A 117 10.68 -19.13 -3.65
N LEU A 118 10.58 -19.64 -2.42
CA LEU A 118 11.66 -19.54 -1.43
C LEU A 118 12.92 -20.28 -1.88
N ASP A 119 12.77 -21.46 -2.48
CA ASP A 119 13.90 -22.26 -2.97
C ASP A 119 14.63 -21.54 -4.11
N HIS A 120 13.91 -20.94 -5.07
CA HIS A 120 14.52 -20.20 -6.17
C HIS A 120 15.08 -18.83 -5.78
N VAL A 121 14.58 -18.23 -4.69
CA VAL A 121 15.18 -17.03 -4.10
C VAL A 121 16.52 -17.36 -3.43
N ARG A 122 16.64 -18.50 -2.75
CA ARG A 122 17.85 -18.91 -2.03
C ARG A 122 18.89 -19.59 -2.92
N GLY A 123 18.43 -20.34 -3.93
CA GLY A 123 19.27 -21.21 -4.77
C GLY A 123 19.65 -20.60 -6.12
N GLY A 124 18.75 -19.82 -6.75
CA GLY A 124 19.00 -19.12 -8.01
C GLY A 124 19.52 -19.96 -9.19
N ASP A 125 19.80 -19.30 -10.32
CA ASP A 125 20.63 -19.87 -11.39
C ASP A 125 22.09 -19.50 -11.07
N GLY A 126 22.87 -20.47 -10.59
CA GLY A 126 24.26 -20.22 -10.16
C GLY A 126 24.39 -19.37 -8.88
N GLY A 127 23.36 -19.37 -8.02
CA GLY A 127 23.36 -18.65 -6.74
C GLY A 127 22.83 -17.22 -6.79
N THR A 128 22.39 -16.72 -7.95
CA THR A 128 21.78 -15.38 -8.08
C THR A 128 20.25 -15.46 -7.95
N PRO A 129 19.62 -14.73 -7.02
CA PRO A 129 18.16 -14.71 -6.90
C PRO A 129 17.46 -14.25 -8.18
N HIS A 130 16.32 -14.88 -8.50
CA HIS A 130 15.54 -14.52 -9.69
C HIS A 130 14.55 -13.38 -9.39
N ALA A 131 14.63 -12.27 -10.15
CA ALA A 131 13.88 -11.04 -9.85
C ALA A 131 12.35 -11.22 -9.83
N PHE A 132 11.80 -11.98 -10.79
CA PHE A 132 10.35 -12.21 -10.83
C PHE A 132 9.87 -13.12 -9.68
N THR A 133 10.73 -14.05 -9.23
CA THR A 133 10.46 -14.90 -8.06
C THR A 133 10.40 -14.06 -6.79
N ILE A 134 11.32 -13.10 -6.62
CA ILE A 134 11.29 -12.16 -5.48
C ILE A 134 10.02 -11.31 -5.53
N HIS A 135 9.66 -10.75 -6.70
CA HIS A 135 8.43 -9.97 -6.87
C HIS A 135 7.18 -10.74 -6.44
N LEU A 136 7.02 -11.98 -6.91
CA LEU A 136 5.87 -12.82 -6.54
C LEU A 136 5.89 -13.22 -5.07
N LEU A 137 7.08 -13.46 -4.50
CA LEU A 137 7.22 -13.79 -3.08
C LEU A 137 6.79 -12.62 -2.20
N ILE A 138 7.16 -11.38 -2.56
CA ILE A 138 6.71 -10.16 -1.87
C ILE A 138 5.18 -10.11 -1.84
N HIS A 139 4.53 -10.16 -3.01
CA HIS A 139 3.06 -10.10 -3.11
C HIS A 139 2.34 -11.26 -2.40
N LEU A 140 2.95 -12.44 -2.34
CA LEU A 140 2.38 -13.56 -1.61
C LEU A 140 2.43 -13.33 -0.08
N MET A 141 3.41 -12.58 0.41
CA MET A 141 3.74 -12.46 1.84
C MET A 141 3.36 -11.11 2.48
N GLU A 142 3.15 -10.07 1.69
CA GLU A 142 2.75 -8.74 2.15
C GLU A 142 1.34 -8.63 2.77
N PRO A 143 0.31 -9.40 2.35
CA PRO A 143 -1.05 -9.17 2.82
C PRO A 143 -1.16 -9.11 4.35
N THR A 144 -2.01 -8.22 4.87
CA THR A 144 -2.24 -8.03 6.32
C THR A 144 -2.63 -9.34 7.00
N ASN A 145 -3.45 -10.15 6.31
CA ASN A 145 -3.95 -11.44 6.75
C ASN A 145 -2.89 -12.57 6.73
N ALA A 146 -1.69 -12.34 6.18
CA ALA A 146 -0.57 -13.27 6.24
C ALA A 146 -0.01 -13.43 7.67
N PRO A 147 0.59 -14.58 8.02
CA PRO A 147 1.34 -14.73 9.25
C PRO A 147 2.51 -13.73 9.31
N ALA A 148 2.69 -13.04 10.43
CA ALA A 148 3.71 -11.99 10.55
C ALA A 148 5.14 -12.48 10.23
N SER A 149 5.44 -13.74 10.54
CA SER A 149 6.74 -14.37 10.24
C SER A 149 7.03 -14.47 8.74
N PHE A 150 6.04 -14.42 7.86
CA PHE A 150 6.25 -14.53 6.41
C PHE A 150 6.98 -13.31 5.87
N ARG A 151 6.67 -12.10 6.36
CA ARG A 151 7.33 -10.87 5.93
C ARG A 151 8.84 -10.96 6.14
N TRP A 152 9.26 -11.44 7.30
CA TRP A 152 10.68 -11.64 7.63
C TRP A 152 11.38 -12.71 6.77
N GLN A 153 10.64 -13.67 6.21
CA GLN A 153 11.21 -14.67 5.28
C GLN A 153 11.57 -14.08 3.91
N ALA A 154 10.95 -12.96 3.52
CA ALA A 154 11.15 -12.34 2.20
C ALA A 154 11.86 -10.98 2.25
N VAL A 155 11.97 -10.33 3.42
CA VAL A 155 12.61 -9.00 3.53
C VAL A 155 14.04 -8.99 3.00
N GLU A 156 14.86 -10.00 3.34
CA GLU A 156 16.25 -10.07 2.87
C GLU A 156 16.32 -10.26 1.35
N ALA A 157 15.48 -11.13 0.79
CA ALA A 157 15.38 -11.34 -0.65
C ALA A 157 14.90 -10.10 -1.39
N ALA A 158 13.91 -9.39 -0.84
CA ALA A 158 13.41 -8.13 -1.39
C ALA A 158 14.52 -7.08 -1.46
N GLN A 159 15.46 -7.07 -0.51
CA GLN A 159 16.58 -6.15 -0.56
C GLN A 159 17.43 -6.28 -1.82
N ALA A 160 17.55 -7.49 -2.38
CA ALA A 160 18.32 -7.71 -3.59
C ALA A 160 17.76 -6.94 -4.82
N LEU A 161 16.46 -6.64 -4.86
CA LEU A 161 15.85 -5.89 -5.96
C LEU A 161 16.36 -4.44 -6.05
N TYR A 162 16.77 -3.85 -4.93
CA TYR A 162 17.25 -2.46 -4.88
C TYR A 162 18.72 -2.34 -4.41
N SER A 163 19.32 -3.41 -3.89
CA SER A 163 20.68 -3.41 -3.35
C SER A 163 21.30 -4.82 -3.32
N THR A 164 22.24 -5.09 -4.23
CA THR A 164 23.16 -6.24 -4.23
C THR A 164 24.60 -5.78 -4.43
N HIS A 165 25.45 -5.83 -3.40
CA HIS A 165 26.89 -5.49 -3.51
C HIS A 165 27.22 -4.12 -4.14
N GLY A 166 26.31 -3.15 -4.02
CA GLY A 166 26.46 -1.81 -4.63
C GLY A 166 25.69 -1.62 -5.95
N GLU A 167 25.09 -2.67 -6.52
CA GLU A 167 24.27 -2.62 -7.74
C GLU A 167 22.91 -3.30 -7.51
N ALA A 168 21.81 -2.77 -8.03
CA ALA A 168 20.50 -3.42 -7.90
C ALA A 168 20.40 -4.61 -8.87
N LEU A 169 19.73 -5.71 -8.48
CA LEU A 169 19.46 -6.86 -9.39
C LEU A 169 18.65 -6.45 -10.63
N ALA A 170 17.76 -5.45 -10.48
CA ALA A 170 16.98 -4.87 -11.56
C ALA A 170 17.23 -3.35 -11.64
N PRO A 171 18.44 -2.92 -12.00
CA PRO A 171 18.77 -1.51 -12.03
C PRO A 171 17.95 -0.84 -13.14
N ALA A 172 17.32 0.29 -12.81
CA ALA A 172 16.45 1.05 -13.71
C ALA A 172 15.09 0.42 -14.06
N GLN A 173 14.57 -0.55 -13.28
CA GLN A 173 13.15 -0.95 -13.38
C GLN A 173 12.35 -0.41 -12.19
N GLY A 174 11.67 0.73 -12.37
CA GLY A 174 10.98 1.46 -11.30
C GLY A 174 10.07 0.60 -10.43
N HIS A 175 9.23 -0.25 -11.04
CA HIS A 175 8.36 -1.16 -10.29
C HIS A 175 9.13 -2.20 -9.46
N LEU A 176 10.20 -2.79 -9.99
CA LEU A 176 10.97 -3.79 -9.24
C LEU A 176 11.76 -3.15 -8.09
N THR A 177 12.29 -1.92 -8.28
CA THR A 177 12.93 -1.18 -7.19
C THR A 177 11.92 -0.66 -6.15
N HIS A 178 10.63 -0.58 -6.52
CA HIS A 178 9.54 -0.22 -5.61
C HIS A 178 9.13 -1.37 -4.71
N MET A 179 9.05 -2.59 -5.23
CA MET A 179 8.56 -3.77 -4.51
C MET A 179 9.03 -3.93 -3.06
N PRO A 180 10.31 -3.67 -2.70
CA PRO A 180 10.77 -3.78 -1.31
C PRO A 180 10.02 -2.88 -0.32
N ALA A 181 9.49 -1.74 -0.79
CA ALA A 181 8.71 -0.78 0.00
C ALA A 181 7.48 -1.43 0.65
N HIS A 182 6.85 -2.40 -0.02
CA HIS A 182 5.71 -3.15 0.49
C HIS A 182 6.08 -3.91 1.78
N LEU A 183 7.11 -4.75 1.74
CA LEU A 183 7.54 -5.47 2.94
C LEU A 183 8.10 -4.52 4.01
N PHE A 184 8.80 -3.45 3.62
CA PHE A 184 9.34 -2.48 4.57
C PHE A 184 8.26 -1.75 5.37
N LEU A 185 7.14 -1.39 4.72
CA LEU A 185 5.97 -0.89 5.43
C LEU A 185 5.47 -1.91 6.46
N ARG A 186 5.35 -3.18 6.05
CA ARG A 186 4.83 -4.25 6.91
C ARG A 186 5.73 -4.64 8.08
N VAL A 187 7.04 -4.39 8.00
CA VAL A 187 8.01 -4.72 9.07
C VAL A 187 8.54 -3.51 9.83
N GLY A 188 7.98 -2.31 9.60
CA GLY A 188 8.39 -1.10 10.33
C GLY A 188 9.68 -0.46 9.85
N ARG A 189 10.21 -0.87 8.69
CA ARG A 189 11.42 -0.29 8.10
C ARG A 189 11.10 0.95 7.26
N TYR A 190 10.32 1.88 7.82
CA TYR A 190 9.74 3.00 7.07
C TYR A 190 10.78 3.86 6.36
N ALA A 191 11.88 4.22 7.04
CA ALA A 191 12.96 4.99 6.44
C ALA A 191 13.70 4.22 5.32
N SER A 192 13.87 2.90 5.43
CA SER A 192 14.38 2.08 4.32
C SER A 192 13.38 2.07 3.15
N GLY A 193 12.09 2.07 3.45
CA GLY A 193 11.01 2.28 2.48
C GLY A 193 11.16 3.59 1.73
N VAL A 194 11.38 4.69 2.44
CA VAL A 194 11.62 6.00 1.82
C VAL A 194 12.84 5.97 0.89
N ASP A 195 13.98 5.43 1.35
CA ASP A 195 15.19 5.33 0.50
C ASP A 195 14.94 4.54 -0.79
N THR A 196 14.30 3.36 -0.71
CA THR A 196 14.01 2.57 -1.91
C THR A 196 13.01 3.27 -2.83
N SER A 197 11.99 3.94 -2.28
CA SER A 197 11.01 4.69 -3.06
C SER A 197 11.61 5.92 -3.75
N LEU A 198 12.56 6.63 -3.14
CA LEU A 198 13.29 7.73 -3.78
C LEU A 198 14.15 7.25 -4.97
N ARG A 199 14.78 6.07 -4.84
CA ARG A 199 15.52 5.44 -5.96
C ARG A 199 14.59 5.02 -7.09
N THR A 200 13.42 4.48 -6.75
CA THR A 200 12.35 4.21 -7.71
C THR A 200 11.93 5.46 -8.45
N GLU A 201 11.73 6.57 -7.75
CA GLU A 201 11.33 7.82 -8.40
C GLU A 201 12.42 8.35 -9.33
N ALA A 202 13.69 8.26 -8.94
CA ALA A 202 14.80 8.59 -9.85
C ALA A 202 14.78 7.73 -11.12
N ASN A 203 14.39 6.45 -11.04
CA ASN A 203 14.22 5.58 -12.21
C ASN A 203 13.00 6.00 -13.05
N ASN A 204 11.87 6.30 -12.42
CA ASN A 204 10.65 6.77 -13.08
C ASN A 204 10.92 8.06 -13.87
N GLN A 205 11.65 9.01 -13.27
CA GLN A 205 12.04 10.26 -13.94
C GLN A 205 12.92 10.00 -15.17
N ARG A 206 13.81 9.00 -15.15
CA ARG A 206 14.58 8.59 -16.34
C ARG A 206 13.68 8.06 -17.45
N TYR A 207 12.62 7.30 -17.12
CA TYR A 207 11.63 6.82 -18.10
C TYR A 207 10.87 7.99 -18.71
N LEU A 208 10.33 8.88 -17.87
CA LEU A 208 9.60 10.07 -18.31
C LEU A 208 10.45 10.97 -19.21
N SER A 209 11.73 11.15 -18.90
CA SER A 209 12.68 11.93 -19.73
C SER A 209 12.88 11.35 -21.15
N ARG A 210 12.51 10.09 -21.36
CA ARG A 210 12.58 9.38 -22.65
C ARG A 210 11.20 9.15 -23.26
N CYS A 211 10.17 9.84 -22.78
CA CYS A 211 8.78 9.68 -23.20
C CYS A 211 8.25 8.25 -22.98
N LEU A 212 8.76 7.55 -21.97
CA LEU A 212 8.25 6.25 -21.52
C LEU A 212 7.41 6.46 -20.26
N HIS A 213 6.29 5.74 -20.17
CA HIS A 213 5.45 5.75 -18.96
C HIS A 213 5.99 4.73 -17.95
N PRO A 214 6.35 5.16 -16.72
CA PRO A 214 6.67 4.22 -15.66
C PRO A 214 5.43 3.40 -15.29
N TYR A 215 5.63 2.11 -15.01
CA TYR A 215 4.55 1.27 -14.51
C TYR A 215 4.18 1.70 -13.08
N ALA A 216 2.88 1.82 -12.80
CA ALA A 216 2.33 2.14 -11.49
C ALA A 216 2.92 3.41 -10.84
N HIS A 217 3.19 4.47 -11.63
CA HIS A 217 3.87 5.67 -11.11
C HIS A 217 3.13 6.33 -9.94
N GLY A 218 1.81 6.45 -10.03
CA GLY A 218 0.97 6.99 -8.95
C GLY A 218 1.08 6.19 -7.66
N HIS A 219 0.94 4.87 -7.75
CA HIS A 219 1.14 3.93 -6.64
C HIS A 219 2.54 4.06 -6.00
N ASN A 220 3.59 4.17 -6.82
CA ASN A 220 4.96 4.33 -6.36
C ASN A 220 5.13 5.60 -5.49
N LEU A 221 4.54 6.71 -5.95
CA LEU A 221 4.55 7.99 -5.23
C LEU A 221 3.67 7.98 -3.97
N LYS A 222 2.52 7.30 -4.00
CA LYS A 222 1.65 7.13 -2.82
C LYS A 222 2.33 6.29 -1.74
N MET A 223 3.03 5.20 -2.10
CA MET A 223 3.84 4.44 -1.15
C MET A 223 4.97 5.28 -0.56
N LEU A 224 5.70 6.06 -1.37
CA LEU A 224 6.71 7.00 -0.87
C LEU A 224 6.10 7.94 0.18
N THR A 225 4.95 8.53 -0.16
CA THR A 225 4.21 9.45 0.69
C THR A 225 3.81 8.80 2.01
N ALA A 226 3.22 7.59 1.95
CA ALA A 226 2.82 6.84 3.13
C ALA A 226 4.03 6.49 4.02
N LEU A 227 5.09 5.93 3.45
CA LEU A 227 6.31 5.57 4.19
C LEU A 227 6.96 6.78 4.85
N ALA A 228 7.03 7.92 4.15
CA ALA A 228 7.57 9.15 4.68
C ALA A 228 6.68 9.73 5.81
N ARG A 229 5.35 9.60 5.70
CA ARG A 229 4.44 9.89 6.82
C ARG A 229 4.77 8.98 8.00
N PHE A 230 4.80 7.65 7.84
CA PHE A 230 5.13 6.73 8.94
C PHE A 230 6.50 6.99 9.58
N ALA A 231 7.50 7.42 8.79
CA ALA A 231 8.83 7.79 9.25
C ALA A 231 8.95 9.21 9.84
N GLY A 232 7.91 10.04 9.76
CA GLY A 232 7.94 11.41 10.26
C GLY A 232 8.84 12.34 9.45
N MET A 233 9.07 12.02 8.18
CA MET A 233 9.83 12.82 7.24
C MET A 233 8.86 13.74 6.50
N SER A 234 8.40 14.80 7.15
CA SER A 234 7.37 15.74 6.65
C SER A 234 7.77 16.38 5.32
N ALA A 235 9.02 16.79 5.15
CA ALA A 235 9.47 17.40 3.90
C ALA A 235 9.36 16.42 2.72
N ILE A 236 9.86 15.18 2.89
CA ILE A 236 9.81 14.14 1.86
C ILE A 236 8.36 13.69 1.61
N ALA A 237 7.56 13.53 2.66
CA ALA A 237 6.15 13.18 2.55
C ALA A 237 5.38 14.22 1.75
N MET A 238 5.67 15.51 1.95
CA MET A 238 5.05 16.58 1.19
C MET A 238 5.50 16.63 -0.26
N GLU A 239 6.80 16.45 -0.52
CA GLU A 239 7.31 16.37 -1.90
C GLU A 239 6.64 15.22 -2.67
N GLY A 240 6.64 14.01 -2.09
CA GLY A 240 5.94 12.85 -2.64
C GLY A 240 4.45 13.14 -2.90
N ALA A 241 3.76 13.71 -1.91
CA ALA A 241 2.34 14.01 -2.01
C ALA A 241 2.00 15.05 -3.10
N ARG A 242 2.88 16.04 -3.34
CA ARG A 242 2.73 16.97 -4.47
C ARG A 242 2.99 16.30 -5.81
N ASN A 243 3.94 15.38 -5.87
CA ASN A 243 4.19 14.62 -7.10
C ASN A 243 3.01 13.70 -7.44
N VAL A 244 2.31 13.15 -6.44
CA VAL A 244 1.06 12.40 -6.63
C VAL A 244 -0.01 13.25 -7.33
N THR A 245 -0.05 14.57 -7.10
CA THR A 245 -1.03 15.44 -7.77
C THR A 245 -0.68 15.79 -9.21
N SER A 246 0.47 15.35 -9.72
CA SER A 246 0.86 15.60 -11.10
C SER A 246 0.00 14.83 -12.10
N ALA A 247 -0.25 15.41 -13.26
CA ALA A 247 -0.97 14.72 -14.35
C ALA A 247 -0.21 13.48 -14.87
N LEU A 248 1.10 13.42 -14.66
CA LEU A 248 1.95 12.30 -15.06
C LEU A 248 1.79 11.08 -14.14
N ALA A 249 1.37 11.29 -12.89
CA ALA A 249 1.14 10.22 -11.92
C ALA A 249 -0.21 9.50 -12.12
N GLY A 250 -1.16 10.11 -12.84
CA GLY A 250 -2.56 9.65 -12.93
C GLY A 250 -2.81 8.46 -13.87
N PRO A 251 -2.44 8.51 -15.16
CA PRO A 251 -2.82 7.46 -16.11
C PRO A 251 -1.77 6.34 -16.23
N GLU A 252 -2.20 5.09 -16.01
CA GLU A 252 -1.46 3.90 -16.47
C GLU A 252 -2.11 3.38 -17.75
N LEU A 253 -1.33 3.33 -18.83
CA LEU A 253 -1.79 2.67 -20.05
C LEU A 253 -1.75 1.16 -19.84
N THR A 254 -2.91 0.53 -19.94
CA THR A 254 -2.99 -0.92 -19.98
C THR A 254 -2.53 -1.44 -21.36
N PRO A 255 -2.21 -2.74 -21.49
CA PRO A 255 -1.88 -3.37 -22.77
C PRO A 255 -2.85 -3.04 -23.93
N ALA A 256 -4.16 -2.91 -23.66
CA ALA A 256 -5.18 -2.56 -24.64
C ALA A 256 -5.37 -1.04 -24.85
N GLY A 257 -4.50 -0.20 -24.29
CA GLY A 257 -4.58 1.25 -24.41
C GLY A 257 -5.71 1.88 -23.59
N LYS A 258 -6.27 1.15 -22.63
CA LYS A 258 -7.18 1.73 -21.64
C LYS A 258 -6.35 2.51 -20.63
N VAL A 259 -6.95 3.53 -20.03
CA VAL A 259 -6.40 4.13 -18.81
C VAL A 259 -6.98 3.33 -17.65
N ALA A 260 -6.12 2.59 -16.96
CA ALA A 260 -6.40 2.11 -15.62
C ALA A 260 -5.54 2.94 -14.64
N CYS A 261 -5.88 2.90 -13.36
CA CYS A 261 -4.97 3.37 -12.32
C CYS A 261 -4.97 2.35 -11.20
N ILE A 262 -3.77 1.85 -10.86
CA ILE A 262 -3.56 1.16 -9.59
C ILE A 262 -3.39 2.28 -8.56
N ASP A 263 -4.42 2.48 -7.73
CA ASP A 263 -4.46 3.51 -6.69
C ASP A 263 -4.42 4.94 -7.25
N CYS A 264 -5.53 5.37 -7.86
CA CYS A 264 -5.67 6.57 -8.69
C CYS A 264 -5.05 7.84 -8.08
N ALA A 265 -3.97 8.29 -8.70
CA ALA A 265 -3.28 9.55 -8.45
C ALA A 265 -3.74 10.62 -9.46
N GLY A 266 -3.18 11.83 -9.37
CA GLY A 266 -3.46 12.92 -10.29
C GLY A 266 -3.98 14.19 -9.61
N PRO A 267 -4.36 15.23 -10.39
CA PRO A 267 -4.60 16.59 -9.89
C PRO A 267 -5.61 16.73 -8.76
N SER A 268 -6.52 15.77 -8.62
CA SER A 268 -7.57 15.74 -7.59
C SER A 268 -7.21 14.89 -6.37
N SER A 269 -6.03 14.27 -6.34
CA SER A 269 -5.60 13.40 -5.24
C SER A 269 -5.51 14.18 -3.92
N PRO A 270 -6.04 13.63 -2.81
CA PRO A 270 -6.04 14.30 -1.51
C PRO A 270 -4.70 14.16 -0.76
N GLU A 271 -3.71 13.47 -1.32
CA GLU A 271 -2.47 13.16 -0.58
C GLU A 271 -1.78 14.40 -0.02
N ALA A 272 -1.73 15.51 -0.76
CA ALA A 272 -1.06 16.73 -0.28
C ALA A 272 -1.75 17.31 0.97
N VAL A 273 -3.08 17.45 0.94
CA VAL A 273 -3.83 18.01 2.07
C VAL A 273 -3.88 17.06 3.27
N LEU A 274 -3.91 15.74 3.03
CA LEU A 274 -3.83 14.73 4.08
C LEU A 274 -2.44 14.67 4.72
N THR A 275 -1.36 14.87 3.95
CA THR A 275 0.01 14.99 4.52
C THR A 275 0.13 16.23 5.40
N LEU A 276 -0.37 17.39 4.94
CA LEU A 276 -0.39 18.61 5.76
C LEU A 276 -1.15 18.38 7.08
N ALA A 277 -2.32 17.73 7.01
CA ALA A 277 -3.11 17.39 8.19
C ALA A 277 -2.37 16.42 9.14
N ARG A 278 -1.68 15.40 8.61
CA ARG A 278 -0.88 14.46 9.41
C ARG A 278 0.19 15.17 10.24
N PHE A 279 0.75 16.26 9.73
CA PHE A 279 1.80 17.04 10.38
C PHE A 279 1.30 18.33 11.03
N ALA A 280 -0.01 18.46 11.28
CA ALA A 280 -0.61 19.61 11.97
C ALA A 280 -0.40 20.97 11.27
N ARG A 281 -0.17 20.99 9.95
CA ARG A 281 0.06 22.23 9.17
C ARG A 281 -1.26 22.86 8.78
N TRP A 282 -2.05 23.26 9.77
CA TRP A 282 -3.48 23.58 9.62
C TRP A 282 -3.75 24.80 8.74
N GLU A 283 -2.98 25.86 8.89
CA GLU A 283 -3.11 27.05 8.06
C GLU A 283 -2.86 26.72 6.59
N GLU A 284 -1.88 25.85 6.31
CA GLU A 284 -1.57 25.40 4.97
C GLU A 284 -2.69 24.52 4.39
N VAL A 285 -3.29 23.62 5.19
CA VAL A 285 -4.50 22.87 4.80
C VAL A 285 -5.61 23.82 4.35
N LEU A 286 -5.82 24.93 5.05
CA LEU A 286 -6.86 25.90 4.70
C LEU A 286 -6.51 26.73 3.46
N SER A 287 -5.21 26.90 3.18
CA SER A 287 -4.68 27.60 2.00
C SER A 287 -4.71 26.78 0.71
N GLU A 288 -4.83 25.44 0.80
CA GLU A 288 -4.93 24.57 -0.36
C GLU A 288 -6.10 24.97 -1.27
N ALA A 289 -5.81 25.11 -2.56
CA ALA A 289 -6.83 25.41 -3.56
C ALA A 289 -7.79 24.23 -3.68
N VAL A 290 -9.10 24.50 -3.59
CA VAL A 290 -10.13 23.49 -3.81
C VAL A 290 -10.05 23.02 -5.27
N PRO A 291 -9.86 21.71 -5.53
CA PRO A 291 -9.87 21.17 -6.89
C PRO A 291 -11.15 21.54 -7.65
N ARG A 292 -11.02 21.87 -8.95
CA ARG A 292 -12.17 22.16 -9.82
C ARG A 292 -12.97 20.91 -10.18
N THR A 293 -12.30 19.77 -10.21
CA THR A 293 -12.84 18.44 -10.47
C THR A 293 -12.28 17.48 -9.45
N TRP A 294 -12.98 16.38 -9.19
CA TRP A 294 -12.55 15.36 -8.21
C TRP A 294 -12.05 14.06 -8.85
N GLY A 295 -12.07 13.97 -10.19
CA GLY A 295 -11.61 12.79 -10.93
C GLY A 295 -12.52 11.58 -10.77
N ASP A 296 -12.02 10.41 -11.18
CA ASP A 296 -12.79 9.16 -11.22
C ASP A 296 -13.14 8.63 -9.81
N GLU A 297 -12.29 8.90 -8.81
CA GLU A 297 -12.55 8.63 -7.38
C GLU A 297 -13.20 9.82 -6.65
N GLY A 298 -14.06 10.57 -7.34
CA GLY A 298 -14.50 11.88 -6.90
C GLY A 298 -15.12 11.95 -5.50
N ALA A 299 -15.85 10.90 -5.09
CA ALA A 299 -16.45 10.81 -3.75
C ALA A 299 -15.39 10.73 -2.64
N TYR A 300 -14.34 9.92 -2.83
CA TYR A 300 -13.25 9.80 -1.87
C TYR A 300 -12.39 11.06 -1.86
N ASN A 301 -11.97 11.54 -3.05
CA ASN A 301 -11.09 12.70 -3.17
C ASN A 301 -11.71 13.96 -2.56
N GLU A 302 -12.98 14.25 -2.87
CA GLU A 302 -13.69 15.37 -2.26
C GLU A 302 -13.87 15.17 -0.75
N GLY A 303 -14.30 13.97 -0.35
CA GLY A 303 -14.51 13.61 1.04
C GLY A 303 -13.28 13.84 1.91
N ALA A 304 -12.14 13.29 1.49
CA ALA A 304 -10.87 13.39 2.19
C ALA A 304 -10.31 14.82 2.20
N PHE A 305 -10.44 15.55 1.09
CA PHE A 305 -10.00 16.95 1.02
C PHE A 305 -10.78 17.83 2.00
N ARG A 306 -12.10 17.68 2.04
CA ARG A 306 -12.97 18.43 2.95
C ARG A 306 -12.83 18.00 4.40
N LEU A 307 -12.62 16.71 4.66
CA LEU A 307 -12.27 16.19 5.98
C LEU A 307 -11.06 16.94 6.54
N ALA A 308 -9.95 16.97 5.80
CA ALA A 308 -8.72 17.63 6.25
C ALA A 308 -8.97 19.11 6.60
N ARG A 309 -9.74 19.82 5.76
CA ARG A 309 -10.12 21.21 6.00
C ARG A 309 -10.98 21.38 7.25
N ALA A 310 -11.97 20.52 7.46
CA ALA A 310 -12.79 20.56 8.66
C ALA A 310 -11.96 20.28 9.92
N LEU A 311 -11.05 19.29 9.87
CA LEU A 311 -10.11 19.01 10.96
C LEU A 311 -9.22 20.22 11.28
N ALA A 312 -8.68 20.89 10.25
CA ALA A 312 -7.91 22.12 10.43
C ALA A 312 -8.74 23.25 11.08
N MET A 313 -10.01 23.42 10.68
CA MET A 313 -10.90 24.42 11.27
C MET A 313 -11.25 24.11 12.73
N TYR A 314 -11.48 22.83 13.09
CA TYR A 314 -11.66 22.43 14.49
C TYR A 314 -10.38 22.66 15.29
N ALA A 315 -9.21 22.38 14.70
CA ALA A 315 -7.93 22.54 15.37
C ALA A 315 -7.58 24.01 15.67
N LEU A 316 -7.89 24.92 14.75
CA LEU A 316 -7.60 26.35 14.90
C LEU A 316 -8.67 27.11 15.69
N ALA A 317 -9.69 26.44 16.25
CA ALA A 317 -10.91 27.12 16.65
C ALA A 317 -10.83 27.99 17.91
N ASP A 318 -11.33 29.23 17.79
CA ASP A 318 -11.59 30.19 18.89
C ASP A 318 -13.09 30.33 19.22
N GLY A 319 -13.93 29.38 18.80
CA GLY A 319 -15.39 29.37 18.99
C GLY A 319 -16.21 29.89 17.80
N ARG A 320 -15.72 30.87 17.02
CA ARG A 320 -16.42 31.36 15.80
C ARG A 320 -16.18 30.51 14.56
N THR A 321 -15.12 29.72 14.56
CA THR A 321 -14.76 28.80 13.48
C THR A 321 -15.48 27.45 13.56
N ALA A 322 -16.14 27.14 14.69
CA ALA A 322 -16.84 25.88 14.90
C ALA A 322 -17.98 25.67 13.89
N GLU A 323 -18.77 26.70 13.61
CA GLU A 323 -19.86 26.63 12.61
C GLU A 323 -19.32 26.38 11.19
N ARG A 324 -18.18 26.99 10.86
CA ARG A 324 -17.52 26.76 9.56
C ARG A 324 -16.96 25.35 9.47
N ALA A 325 -16.40 24.84 10.56
CA ALA A 325 -15.94 23.46 10.66
C ALA A 325 -17.11 22.48 10.49
N ASP A 326 -18.23 22.69 11.19
CA ASP A 326 -19.45 21.89 11.08
C ASP A 326 -20.00 21.89 9.64
N ALA A 327 -20.01 23.05 8.97
CA ALA A 327 -20.45 23.17 7.58
C ALA A 327 -19.54 22.42 6.59
N GLU A 328 -18.21 22.51 6.75
CA GLU A 328 -17.26 21.79 5.90
C GLU A 328 -17.29 20.28 6.19
N ALA A 329 -17.46 19.89 7.46
CA ALA A 329 -17.66 18.51 7.89
C ALA A 329 -18.90 17.87 7.24
N ALA A 330 -20.03 18.59 7.21
CA ALA A 330 -21.25 18.12 6.55
C ALA A 330 -21.04 17.87 5.05
N ARG A 331 -20.26 18.74 4.37
CA ARG A 331 -19.89 18.54 2.96
C ARG A 331 -18.98 17.33 2.77
N ALA A 332 -18.01 17.13 3.66
CA ALA A 332 -17.13 15.95 3.63
C ALA A 332 -17.93 14.65 3.75
N ILE A 333 -18.87 14.59 4.71
CA ILE A 333 -19.74 13.43 4.92
C ILE A 333 -20.60 13.17 3.68
N ASN A 334 -21.24 14.21 3.14
CA ASN A 334 -22.10 14.08 1.96
C ASN A 334 -21.32 13.62 0.72
N ALA A 335 -20.12 14.16 0.50
CA ALA A 335 -19.25 13.75 -0.61
C ALA A 335 -18.80 12.30 -0.47
N SER A 336 -18.44 11.90 0.76
CA SER A 336 -17.94 10.55 1.06
C SER A 336 -19.02 9.48 1.07
N ALA A 337 -20.32 9.85 1.06
CA ALA A 337 -21.44 8.93 1.26
C ALA A 337 -21.52 7.76 0.25
N LYS A 338 -20.86 7.90 -0.91
CA LYS A 338 -20.77 6.86 -1.95
C LYS A 338 -19.42 6.12 -1.96
N SER A 339 -18.54 6.42 -1.02
CA SER A 339 -17.23 5.78 -0.87
C SER A 339 -17.27 4.75 0.26
N GLU A 340 -16.36 3.78 0.21
CA GLU A 340 -16.15 2.84 1.33
C GLU A 340 -15.62 3.53 2.61
N TRP A 341 -15.28 4.82 2.54
CA TRP A 341 -14.70 5.62 3.62
C TRP A 341 -15.71 6.46 4.40
N ALA A 342 -17.00 6.42 4.02
CA ALA A 342 -18.04 7.25 4.61
C ALA A 342 -18.09 7.16 6.15
N GLU A 343 -18.03 5.93 6.67
CA GLU A 343 -18.07 5.66 8.12
C GLU A 343 -16.83 6.24 8.83
N VAL A 344 -15.64 6.12 8.22
CA VAL A 344 -14.39 6.64 8.79
C VAL A 344 -14.41 8.17 8.83
N VAL A 345 -14.80 8.81 7.72
CA VAL A 345 -14.92 10.28 7.63
C VAL A 345 -15.90 10.82 8.68
N GLN A 346 -17.08 10.21 8.79
CA GLN A 346 -18.07 10.62 9.78
C GLN A 346 -17.56 10.47 11.22
N ALA A 347 -16.94 9.34 11.54
CA ALA A 347 -16.44 9.05 12.88
C ALA A 347 -15.27 9.98 13.29
N GLU A 348 -14.36 10.29 12.37
CA GLU A 348 -13.23 11.21 12.61
C GLU A 348 -13.69 12.65 12.85
N LEU A 349 -14.69 13.12 12.09
CA LEU A 349 -15.28 14.44 12.27
C LEU A 349 -16.08 14.53 13.57
N GLU A 350 -16.83 13.48 13.94
CA GLU A 350 -17.50 13.40 15.23
C GLU A 350 -16.48 13.46 16.38
N ALA A 351 -15.36 12.73 16.27
CA ALA A 351 -14.32 12.72 17.28
C ALA A 351 -13.66 14.11 17.45
N ALA A 352 -13.31 14.76 16.34
CA ALA A 352 -12.71 16.09 16.37
C ALA A 352 -13.65 17.13 16.98
N ARG A 353 -14.94 17.12 16.61
CA ARG A 353 -15.93 18.03 17.17
C ARG A 353 -16.14 17.81 18.67
N ALA A 354 -16.36 16.56 19.07
CA ALA A 354 -16.55 16.19 20.48
C ALA A 354 -15.35 16.63 21.33
N TRP A 355 -14.14 16.41 20.83
CA TRP A 355 -12.92 16.77 21.56
C TRP A 355 -12.67 18.29 21.58
N ARG A 356 -12.71 18.97 20.42
CA ARG A 356 -12.27 20.36 20.28
C ARG A 356 -13.32 21.39 20.66
N ILE A 357 -14.59 21.08 20.45
CA ILE A 357 -15.69 22.04 20.64
C ILE A 357 -16.48 21.71 21.91
N GLU A 358 -16.76 20.44 22.15
CA GLU A 358 -17.61 20.03 23.28
C GLU A 358 -16.81 19.71 24.55
N GLY A 359 -15.50 19.41 24.42
CA GLY A 359 -14.69 18.92 25.54
C GLY A 359 -15.08 17.51 26.00
N ASP A 360 -15.82 16.76 25.20
CA ASP A 360 -16.32 15.41 25.53
C ASP A 360 -15.34 14.33 25.04
N GLY A 361 -14.37 14.01 25.90
CA GLY A 361 -13.40 12.96 25.63
C GLY A 361 -13.98 11.55 25.54
N VAL A 362 -15.11 11.28 26.21
CA VAL A 362 -15.76 9.96 26.17
C VAL A 362 -16.42 9.75 24.81
N ARG A 363 -17.17 10.75 24.34
CA ARG A 363 -17.76 10.74 23.01
C ARG A 363 -16.70 10.69 21.92
N ALA A 364 -15.61 11.45 22.07
CA ALA A 364 -14.49 11.40 21.13
C ALA A 364 -13.86 10.00 21.04
N ALA A 365 -13.62 9.34 22.18
CA ALA A 365 -13.12 7.96 22.20
C ALA A 365 -14.11 6.97 21.54
N GLY A 366 -15.41 7.10 21.83
CA GLY A 366 -16.45 6.28 21.22
C GLY A 366 -16.52 6.44 19.69
N ALA A 367 -16.37 7.66 19.18
CA ALA A 367 -16.31 7.93 17.75
C ALA A 367 -15.05 7.34 17.11
N LEU A 368 -13.87 7.51 17.71
CA LEU A 368 -12.63 6.91 17.22
C LEU A 368 -12.66 5.38 17.21
N ALA A 369 -13.33 4.75 18.19
CA ALA A 369 -13.54 3.30 18.18
C ALA A 369 -14.37 2.83 16.97
N LYS A 370 -15.36 3.63 16.53
CA LYS A 370 -16.09 3.36 15.27
C LYS A 370 -15.19 3.51 14.05
N ALA A 371 -14.36 4.57 14.00
CA ALA A 371 -13.40 4.78 12.91
C ALA A 371 -12.44 3.59 12.77
N VAL A 372 -11.91 3.11 13.90
CA VAL A 372 -11.06 1.91 13.96
C VAL A 372 -11.79 0.67 13.43
N ALA A 373 -13.02 0.43 13.89
CA ALA A 373 -13.79 -0.73 13.45
C ALA A 373 -14.14 -0.69 11.95
N ALA A 374 -14.34 0.51 11.39
CA ALA A 374 -14.56 0.69 9.96
C ALA A 374 -13.27 0.41 9.15
N VAL A 375 -12.12 0.92 9.60
CA VAL A 375 -10.81 0.66 8.95
C VAL A 375 -10.44 -0.82 9.02
N ASP A 376 -10.66 -1.50 10.14
CA ASP A 376 -10.30 -2.91 10.34
C ASP A 376 -11.06 -3.88 9.41
N LYS A 377 -12.23 -3.47 8.89
CA LYS A 377 -13.04 -4.27 7.96
C LYS A 377 -12.62 -4.11 6.50
N MET A 378 -11.79 -3.11 6.19
CA MET A 378 -11.42 -2.83 4.81
C MET A 378 -10.51 -3.92 4.26
N PRO A 379 -10.65 -4.26 2.96
CA PRO A 379 -9.76 -5.22 2.34
C PRO A 379 -8.32 -4.69 2.35
N TYR A 380 -7.38 -5.62 2.38
CA TYR A 380 -5.96 -5.29 2.24
C TYR A 380 -5.71 -4.44 0.99
N MET A 381 -4.98 -3.34 1.19
CA MET A 381 -4.42 -2.52 0.15
C MET A 381 -3.11 -1.90 0.65
N GLU A 382 -2.18 -1.69 -0.27
CA GLU A 382 -0.97 -0.91 -0.01
C GLU A 382 -0.81 0.20 -1.04
N PRO A 383 -0.43 1.43 -0.61
CA PRO A 383 -0.32 1.86 0.78
C PRO A 383 -1.68 1.78 1.51
N PRO A 384 -1.71 1.81 2.86
CA PRO A 384 -2.96 1.83 3.59
C PRO A 384 -3.81 3.01 3.10
N ARG A 385 -5.04 2.72 2.67
CA ARG A 385 -5.91 3.73 2.04
C ARG A 385 -6.32 4.87 2.99
N TRP A 386 -6.36 4.64 4.31
CA TRP A 386 -6.43 5.74 5.27
C TRP A 386 -5.03 6.27 5.56
N TYR A 387 -4.88 7.59 5.48
CA TYR A 387 -3.58 8.27 5.52
C TYR A 387 -2.78 8.10 6.83
N TYR A 388 -3.41 7.58 7.89
CA TYR A 388 -2.78 7.19 9.15
C TYR A 388 -3.62 6.11 9.86
N PRO A 389 -3.16 5.43 10.92
CA PRO A 389 -4.00 4.50 11.67
C PRO A 389 -4.87 5.23 12.73
N PRO A 390 -6.22 5.22 12.65
CA PRO A 390 -7.09 5.94 13.62
C PRO A 390 -6.96 5.41 15.05
N ARG A 391 -6.47 4.18 15.21
CA ARG A 391 -6.24 3.55 16.51
C ARG A 391 -5.24 4.31 17.35
N GLN A 392 -4.31 5.04 16.71
CA GLN A 392 -3.38 5.94 17.40
C GLN A 392 -4.12 7.05 18.14
N CYS A 393 -5.22 7.56 17.55
CA CYS A 393 -6.06 8.57 18.19
C CYS A 393 -6.87 8.02 19.31
N LEU A 394 -7.41 6.82 19.13
CA LEU A 394 -8.11 6.15 20.21
C LEU A 394 -7.19 5.97 21.42
N GLY A 395 -5.98 5.47 21.21
CA GLY A 395 -4.97 5.35 22.27
C GLY A 395 -4.64 6.68 22.91
N TYR A 396 -4.43 7.73 22.10
CA TYR A 396 -4.14 9.07 22.58
C TYR A 396 -5.26 9.64 23.45
N VAL A 397 -6.52 9.62 22.99
CA VAL A 397 -7.67 10.16 23.74
C VAL A 397 -7.89 9.40 25.05
N LEU A 398 -7.67 8.09 25.07
CA LEU A 398 -7.85 7.26 26.26
C LEU A 398 -6.73 7.43 27.32
N ARG A 399 -5.60 8.05 26.98
CA ARG A 399 -4.39 8.03 27.84
C ARG A 399 -4.61 8.54 29.26
N ALA A 400 -5.46 9.57 29.43
CA ALA A 400 -5.71 10.19 30.73
C ALA A 400 -6.85 9.52 31.52
N SER A 401 -7.81 8.89 30.83
CA SER A 401 -9.01 8.32 31.44
C SER A 401 -8.95 6.80 31.63
N ASN A 402 -8.18 6.09 30.79
CA ASN A 402 -8.06 4.65 30.81
C ASN A 402 -6.73 4.19 30.17
N ALA A 403 -5.65 4.24 30.96
CA ALA A 403 -4.31 3.87 30.52
C ALA A 403 -4.22 2.41 30.02
N THR A 404 -4.98 1.48 30.59
CA THR A 404 -5.04 0.08 30.12
C THR A 404 -5.60 -0.02 28.70
N ALA A 405 -6.73 0.65 28.42
CA ALA A 405 -7.32 0.65 27.08
C ALA A 405 -6.45 1.45 26.08
N SER A 406 -5.79 2.52 26.54
CA SER A 406 -4.81 3.28 25.76
C SER A 406 -3.64 2.39 25.32
N LEU A 407 -3.03 1.66 26.25
CA LEU A 407 -1.95 0.71 25.95
C LEU A 407 -2.40 -0.39 25.00
N ALA A 408 -3.62 -0.92 25.17
CA ALA A 408 -4.16 -1.95 24.29
C ALA A 408 -4.33 -1.43 22.85
N ALA A 409 -4.77 -0.19 22.67
CA ALA A 409 -4.89 0.45 21.36
C ALA A 409 -3.52 0.60 20.68
N PHE A 410 -2.50 1.12 21.39
CA PHE A 410 -1.16 1.25 20.82
C PHE A 410 -0.48 -0.10 20.57
N THR A 411 -0.66 -1.08 21.46
CA THR A 411 -0.11 -2.43 21.28
C THR A 411 -0.69 -3.09 20.03
N ARG A 412 -2.00 -2.93 19.80
CA ARG A 412 -2.63 -3.44 18.59
C ARG A 412 -2.16 -2.67 17.34
N ASP A 413 -1.93 -1.37 17.43
CA ASP A 413 -1.36 -0.61 16.33
C ASP A 413 0.06 -1.09 15.97
N LEU A 414 0.92 -1.30 16.97
CA LEU A 414 2.29 -1.79 16.80
C LEU A 414 2.37 -3.22 16.25
N HIS A 415 1.31 -4.00 16.44
CA HIS A 415 1.18 -5.29 15.80
C HIS A 415 0.94 -5.15 14.28
N ASP A 416 0.09 -4.20 13.88
CA ASP A 416 -0.30 -4.00 12.48
C ASP A 416 0.72 -3.14 11.71
N PHE A 417 1.38 -2.23 12.43
CA PHE A 417 2.40 -1.28 11.99
C PHE A 417 3.60 -1.31 12.96
N PRO A 418 4.48 -2.34 12.84
CA PRO A 418 5.67 -2.45 13.68
C PRO A 418 6.54 -1.19 13.61
N GLU A 419 7.22 -0.87 14.72
CA GLU A 419 8.11 0.29 14.83
C GLU A 419 7.47 1.66 14.49
N ASN A 420 6.14 1.77 14.56
CA ASN A 420 5.48 3.07 14.40
C ASN A 420 5.82 4.01 15.56
N GLY A 421 6.63 5.03 15.29
CA GLY A 421 7.17 5.93 16.32
C GLY A 421 6.12 6.66 17.16
N TRP A 422 4.94 6.94 16.59
CA TRP A 422 3.83 7.53 17.32
C TRP A 422 3.24 6.55 18.35
N SER A 423 3.00 5.31 17.94
CA SER A 423 2.44 4.28 18.82
C SER A 423 3.43 3.76 19.83
N LEU A 424 4.73 3.71 19.49
CA LEU A 424 5.78 3.43 20.47
C LEU A 424 5.81 4.48 21.58
N SER A 425 5.74 5.77 21.20
CA SER A 425 5.69 6.86 22.18
C SER A 425 4.43 6.80 23.04
N GLY A 426 3.26 6.63 22.41
CA GLY A 426 1.98 6.53 23.14
C GLY A 426 1.89 5.30 24.04
N ALA A 427 2.47 4.17 23.64
CA ALA A 427 2.56 2.98 24.49
C ALA A 427 3.44 3.24 25.72
N ALA A 428 4.57 3.93 25.55
CA ALA A 428 5.42 4.32 26.68
C ALA A 428 4.67 5.22 27.66
N ASP A 429 3.96 6.24 27.17
CA ASP A 429 3.15 7.13 28.02
C ASP A 429 2.08 6.36 28.81
N ALA A 430 1.39 5.42 28.14
CA ALA A 430 0.37 4.58 28.79
C ALA A 430 0.98 3.62 29.81
N LEU A 431 2.18 3.07 29.56
CA LEU A 431 2.91 2.21 30.50
C LEU A 431 3.37 2.97 31.73
N ASP A 432 3.86 4.20 31.58
CA ASP A 432 4.24 5.07 32.71
C ASP A 432 3.02 5.37 33.59
N ALA A 433 1.87 5.69 32.98
CA ALA A 433 0.62 5.90 33.71
C ALA A 433 0.14 4.64 34.47
N LEU A 434 0.56 3.45 34.04
CA LEU A 434 0.30 2.17 34.71
C LEU A 434 1.39 1.77 35.73
N GLY A 435 2.41 2.62 35.93
CA GLY A 435 3.54 2.32 36.82
C GLY A 435 4.53 1.29 36.27
N ARG A 436 4.51 1.02 34.95
CA ARG A 436 5.33 0.01 34.25
C ARG A 436 6.53 0.65 33.53
N GLY A 437 7.26 1.52 34.22
CA GLY A 437 8.30 2.38 33.62
C GLY A 437 9.45 1.62 32.95
N ALA A 438 9.80 0.42 33.42
CA ALA A 438 10.83 -0.41 32.78
C ALA A 438 10.43 -0.87 31.37
N GLU A 439 9.16 -1.22 31.17
CA GLU A 439 8.64 -1.58 29.85
C GLU A 439 8.50 -0.34 28.96
N ALA A 440 8.11 0.80 29.56
CA ALA A 440 8.02 2.07 28.85
C ALA A 440 9.39 2.48 28.26
N GLU A 441 10.50 2.19 28.94
CA GLU A 441 11.83 2.49 28.45
C GLU A 441 12.16 1.74 27.15
N GLY A 442 11.86 0.44 27.08
CA GLY A 442 12.06 -0.33 25.85
C GLY A 442 11.25 0.21 24.66
N HIS A 443 10.05 0.75 24.91
CA HIS A 443 9.27 1.44 23.89
C HIS A 443 9.89 2.79 23.49
N ARG A 444 10.46 3.55 24.43
CA ARG A 444 11.17 4.81 24.16
C ARG A 444 12.43 4.61 23.33
N GLU A 445 13.24 3.61 23.65
CA GLU A 445 14.43 3.25 22.87
C GLU A 445 14.08 2.92 21.42
N ARG A 446 13.06 2.07 21.22
CA ARG A 446 12.54 1.76 19.89
C ARG A 446 12.01 3.01 19.18
N ALA A 447 11.31 3.89 19.89
CA ALA A 447 10.78 5.13 19.32
C ALA A 447 11.91 6.05 18.84
N ALA A 448 13.01 6.14 19.61
CA ALA A 448 14.19 6.92 19.22
C ALA A 448 14.80 6.41 17.90
N VAL A 449 14.86 5.10 17.70
CA VAL A 449 15.32 4.49 16.44
C VAL A 449 14.33 4.75 15.29
N ALA A 450 13.02 4.57 15.54
CA ALA A 450 11.98 4.82 14.54
C ALA A 450 11.99 6.28 14.05
N TRP A 451 12.33 7.22 14.93
CA TRP A 451 12.36 8.66 14.66
C TRP A 451 13.71 9.24 14.26
N GLN A 452 14.76 8.43 14.13
CA GLN A 452 16.12 8.93 13.93
C GLN A 452 16.30 9.82 12.68
N PHE A 453 15.39 9.72 11.71
CA PHE A 453 15.40 10.53 10.48
C PHE A 453 14.18 11.45 10.34
N ALA A 454 13.33 11.55 11.35
CA ALA A 454 12.20 12.47 11.32
C ALA A 454 12.70 13.93 11.29
N ASP A 455 11.97 14.82 10.63
CA ASP A 455 12.27 16.25 10.54
C ASP A 455 11.26 17.11 11.31
N VAL A 456 10.31 16.47 11.99
CA VAL A 456 9.34 17.10 12.90
C VAL A 456 9.80 16.97 14.35
N TRP A 457 10.54 17.97 14.86
CA TRP A 457 11.09 17.93 16.23
C TRP A 457 10.54 19.05 17.16
N GLN A 458 10.10 18.58 18.34
CA GLN A 458 9.87 19.24 19.64
C GLN A 458 8.79 20.37 19.74
N PRO A 459 7.76 20.17 20.59
CA PRO A 459 7.39 18.89 21.23
C PRO A 459 7.06 17.83 20.16
N ARG A 460 7.23 16.55 20.51
CA ARG A 460 6.93 15.44 19.57
C ARG A 460 5.53 15.63 19.02
N PRO A 461 5.31 15.62 17.70
CA PRO A 461 3.99 15.81 17.15
C PRO A 461 3.09 14.69 17.68
N PRO A 462 1.94 15.04 18.26
CA PRO A 462 1.02 14.06 18.82
C PRO A 462 0.61 13.07 17.71
N PRO A 463 0.31 11.81 18.05
CA PRO A 463 -0.24 10.84 17.08
C PRO A 463 -1.46 11.38 16.35
N CYS A 464 -2.17 12.33 16.98
CA CYS A 464 -3.46 12.86 16.57
C CYS A 464 -3.51 14.37 16.76
N PRO A 465 -2.85 15.10 15.85
CA PRO A 465 -2.73 16.53 15.98
C PRO A 465 -4.07 17.25 15.90
N GLN A 466 -5.07 16.67 15.22
CA GLN A 466 -6.42 17.22 15.20
C GLN A 466 -7.07 17.24 16.59
N LEU A 467 -6.56 16.43 17.52
CA LEU A 467 -7.02 16.31 18.92
C LEU A 467 -5.99 16.87 19.92
N SER A 468 -4.97 17.59 19.48
CA SER A 468 -4.01 18.23 20.40
C SER A 468 -4.28 19.71 20.56
N ALA A 469 -4.09 20.21 21.78
CA ALA A 469 -4.21 21.62 22.12
C ALA A 469 -3.35 22.50 21.21
#